data_AF-A0A7X1L5Z7-F1
#
_entry.id   AF-A0A7X1L5Z7-F1
#
_cell.length_a   1.000
_cell.length_b   1.000
_cell.length_c   1.000
_cell.angle_alpha   90.00
_cell.angle_beta   90.00
_cell.angle_gamma   90.00
#
_symmetry.space_group_name_H-M   'P 1'
#
loop_
_entity.id
_entity.type
_entity.pdbx_description
1 polymer ?
#
loop_
_entity_poly.entity_id
_entity_poly.type
_entity_poly.pdbx_seq_one_letter_code
_entity_poly.pdbx_strand_id
1 'polypeptide(L)' 'MKFQDFFVPRWQHSNPDVRQKATMRLNDQTLLHQIIEKDDDEMVRLAAQERLAALTHEKVMVDA' A
#
# COMPACT_ATOMS: atom_id res chain seq x y z
N MET A 1 6.72 -20.43 -11.33
CA MET A 1 7.02 -18.99 -11.22
C MET A 1 6.40 -18.30 -12.42
N LYS A 2 5.47 -17.37 -12.20
CA LYS A 2 4.76 -16.69 -13.30
C LYS A 2 5.60 -15.51 -13.78
N PHE A 3 5.93 -15.50 -15.07
CA PHE A 3 6.73 -14.48 -15.79
C PHE A 3 6.13 -13.05 -15.78
N GLN A 4 5.16 -12.76 -14.90
CA GLN A 4 4.35 -11.54 -14.95
C GLN A 4 4.74 -10.48 -13.90
N ASP A 5 5.67 -10.77 -12.99
CA ASP A 5 6.09 -9.84 -11.93
C ASP A 5 6.88 -8.62 -12.44
N PHE A 6 7.31 -8.63 -13.71
CA PHE A 6 8.06 -7.51 -14.32
C PHE A 6 7.18 -6.36 -14.82
N PHE A 7 5.90 -6.61 -15.08
CA PHE A 7 4.97 -5.61 -15.64
C PHE A 7 3.90 -5.15 -14.66
N VAL A 8 3.82 -5.77 -13.48
CA VAL A 8 2.89 -5.35 -12.44
C VAL A 8 3.51 -4.25 -11.57
N PRO A 9 2.71 -3.27 -11.12
CA PRO A 9 3.13 -2.37 -10.06
C PRO A 9 3.62 -3.15 -8.85
N ARG A 10 4.62 -2.62 -8.14
CA ARG A 10 5.25 -3.32 -7.00
C ARG A 10 4.26 -3.71 -5.89
N TRP A 11 3.14 -3.00 -5.76
CA TRP A 11 2.07 -3.29 -4.81
C TRP A 11 1.17 -4.49 -5.22
N GLN A 12 1.31 -5.03 -6.44
CA GLN A 12 0.66 -6.25 -6.91
C GLN A 12 1.62 -7.44 -7.05
N HIS A 13 2.86 -7.29 -6.58
CA HIS A 13 3.89 -8.31 -6.73
C HIS A 13 3.53 -9.61 -6.00
N SER A 14 3.92 -10.76 -6.54
CA SER A 14 3.65 -12.08 -5.93
C SER A 14 4.17 -12.21 -4.49
N ASN A 15 5.38 -11.69 -4.24
CA ASN A 15 5.99 -11.62 -2.90
C ASN A 15 5.33 -10.53 -2.01
N PRO A 16 4.74 -10.89 -0.85
CA PRO A 16 4.12 -9.95 0.08
C PRO A 16 5.10 -8.90 0.64
N ASP A 17 6.38 -9.23 0.86
CA ASP A 17 7.38 -8.27 1.35
C ASP A 17 7.60 -7.12 0.35
N VAL A 18 7.51 -7.44 -0.96
CA VAL A 18 7.63 -6.44 -2.03
C VAL A 18 6.38 -5.56 -2.06
N ARG A 19 5.19 -6.16 -1.88
CA ARG A 19 3.93 -5.43 -1.79
C ARG A 19 3.93 -4.50 -0.59
N GLN A 20 4.29 -4.99 0.60
CA GLN A 20 4.35 -4.20 1.83
C GLN A 20 5.21 -2.94 1.66
N LYS A 21 6.44 -3.11 1.17
CA LYS A 21 7.38 -1.99 0.92
C LYS A 21 6.85 -1.01 -0.12
N ALA A 22 6.13 -1.49 -1.13
CA ALA A 22 5.50 -0.65 -2.13
C ALA A 22 4.33 0.13 -1.53
N THR A 23 3.48 -0.52 -0.74
CA THR A 23 2.31 0.04 -0.07
C THR A 23 2.68 1.22 0.83
N MET A 24 3.76 1.11 1.61
CA MET A 24 4.23 2.22 2.46
C MET A 24 4.67 3.47 1.67
N ARG A 25 4.88 3.37 0.35
CA ARG A 25 5.27 4.48 -0.52
C ARG A 25 4.10 5.04 -1.34
N LEU A 26 2.92 4.46 -1.22
CA LEU A 26 1.74 4.96 -1.93
C LEU A 26 1.21 6.23 -1.25
N ASN A 27 0.73 7.16 -2.08
CA ASN A 27 0.05 8.39 -1.65
C ASN A 27 -1.44 8.40 -2.01
N ASP A 28 -1.87 7.42 -2.80
CA ASP A 28 -3.26 7.27 -3.22
C ASP A 28 -4.06 6.60 -2.10
N GLN A 29 -4.89 7.39 -1.41
CA GLN A 29 -5.73 6.92 -0.31
C GLN A 29 -6.77 5.89 -0.77
N THR A 30 -7.32 6.04 -1.98
CA THR A 30 -8.29 5.09 -2.54
C THR A 30 -7.63 3.74 -2.81
N LEU A 31 -6.42 3.75 -3.37
CA LEU A 31 -5.65 2.52 -3.57
C LEU A 31 -5.28 1.86 -2.24
N LEU A 32 -4.87 2.65 -1.23
CA LEU A 32 -4.58 2.15 0.11
C LEU A 32 -5.80 1.46 0.72
N HIS A 33 -7.00 2.05 0.62
CA HIS A 33 -8.24 1.40 1.05
C HIS A 33 -8.49 0.06 0.35
N GLN A 34 -8.27 -0.02 -0.96
CA GLN A 34 -8.43 -1.28 -1.69
C GLN A 34 -7.44 -2.36 -1.21
N ILE A 35 -6.20 -1.98 -0.90
CA ILE A 35 -5.19 -2.91 -0.37
C ILE A 35 -5.59 -3.40 1.02
N ILE A 36 -6.13 -2.52 1.88
CA ILE A 36 -6.64 -2.88 3.21
C ILE A 36 -7.75 -3.94 3.12
N GLU A 37 -8.65 -3.81 2.15
CA GLU A 37 -9.79 -4.72 2.02
C GLU A 37 -9.46 -6.03 1.31
N LYS A 38 -8.53 -6.01 0.34
CA LYS A 38 -8.38 -7.08 -0.64
C LYS A 38 -7.03 -7.79 -0.63
N ASP A 39 -5.99 -7.26 0.03
CA ASP A 39 -4.71 -7.98 0.08
C ASP A 39 -4.83 -9.22 0.98
N ASP A 40 -4.36 -10.35 0.47
CA ASP A 40 -4.40 -11.63 1.19
C ASP A 40 -3.49 -11.61 2.43
N ASP A 41 -2.38 -10.84 2.37
CA ASP A 41 -1.38 -10.80 3.42
C ASP A 41 -1.70 -9.74 4.49
N GLU A 42 -1.75 -10.17 5.75
CA GLU A 42 -2.07 -9.30 6.88
C GLU A 42 -1.07 -8.16 7.08
N MET A 43 0.23 -8.43 6.88
CA MET A 43 1.27 -7.42 7.05
C MET A 43 1.19 -6.35 5.97
N VAL A 44 0.72 -6.70 4.77
CA VAL A 44 0.46 -5.73 3.70
C VAL A 44 -0.77 -4.89 4.03
N ARG A 45 -1.86 -5.48 4.56
CA ARG A 45 -3.04 -4.74 5.01
C ARG A 45 -2.71 -3.76 6.13
N LEU A 46 -1.91 -4.17 7.12
CA LEU A 46 -1.47 -3.30 8.22
C LEU A 46 -0.61 -2.14 7.71
N ALA A 47 0.35 -2.39 6.82
CA ALA A 47 1.17 -1.34 6.22
C ALA A 47 0.31 -0.32 5.43
N ALA A 48 -0.77 -0.77 4.79
CA ALA A 48 -1.71 0.12 4.12
C ALA A 48 -2.48 1.02 5.10
N GLN A 49 -2.94 0.47 6.24
CA GLN A 49 -3.59 1.23 7.30
C GLN A 49 -2.67 2.29 7.90
N GLU A 50 -1.43 1.92 8.24
CA GLU A 50 -0.43 2.84 8.76
C GLU A 50 -0.13 3.98 7.79
N ARG A 51 0.04 3.66 6.50
CA ARG A 51 0.31 4.67 5.48
C ARG A 51 -0.87 5.62 5.30
N LEU A 52 -2.09 5.09 5.28
CA LEU A 52 -3.31 5.91 5.17
C LEU A 52 -3.47 6.86 6.37
N ALA A 53 -3.19 6.37 7.59
CA ALA A 53 -3.20 7.19 8.79
C ALA A 53 -2.16 8.33 8.72
N ALA A 54 -0.94 8.03 8.25
CA ALA A 54 0.11 9.02 8.08
C ALA A 54 -0.30 10.13 7.08
N LEU A 55 -0.89 9.76 5.93
CA LEU A 55 -1.37 10.73 4.93
C LEU A 55 -2.53 11.59 5.45
N THR A 56 -3.38 11.01 6.28
CA THR A 56 -4.49 11.75 6.91
C THR A 56 -3.98 12.75 7.93
N HIS A 57 -2.98 12.37 8.72
CA HIS A 57 -2.37 13.25 9.70
C HIS A 57 -1.56 14.39 9.06
N GLU A 58 -0.84 14.12 7.97
CA GLU A 58 -0.07 15.13 7.22
C GLU A 58 -0.98 16.25 6.68
N LYS A 59 -2.19 15.90 6.21
CA LYS A 59 -3.14 16.89 5.66
C LYS A 59 -3.55 17.96 6.68
N VAL A 60 -3.58 17.64 7.97
CA VAL A 60 -3.99 18.58 9.03
C VAL A 60 -2.92 19.65 9.29
N MET A 61 -1.64 19.39 8.99
CA MET A 61 -0.56 20.34 9.28
C MET A 61 -0.29 21.35 8.14
N VAL A 62 -0.84 21.13 6.94
CA VAL A 62 -0.60 22.01 5.78
C VAL A 62 -1.66 23.12 5.66
N ASP A 63 -2.78 22.98 6.38
CA ASP A 63 -3.94 23.88 6.30
C ASP A 63 -3.95 25.00 7.39
N ALA A 64 -2.82 25.28 8.05
CA ALA A 64 -2.68 26.30 9.11
C ALA A 64 -1.72 27.43 8.71
#